data_AF-A0A3D1I8S2-F1
#
_entry.id   AF-A0A3D1I8S2-F1
#
_cell.length_a   1.000
_cell.length_b   1.000
_cell.length_c   1.000
_cell.angle_alpha   90.00
_cell.angle_beta   90.00
_cell.angle_gamma   90.00
#
_symmetry.space_group_name_H-M   'P 1'
#
loop_
_entity.id
_entity.type
_entity.pdbx_description
1 polymer ?
#
loop_
_entity_poly.entity_id
_entity_poly.type
_entity_poly.pdbx_seq_one_letter_code
_entity_poly.pdbx_strand_id
1 'polypeptide(L)'
;AAALGLTPGEGRQGRSDGWKVAALAVAFALMAAGVVWGEEPYPAGLPDSHPAEAIWMEVFARNATTVGLWGFAALALAPIVWDRPRAAWALAGYALAFPVAAGVTALVRTGDPSFLRTRIEGVGPGDLVAIVNEHWSFVGRPRALMPPNTAAASGIRELGGYDSLMRREVKARLDEINGQDSSPAANGNIAFVKPTADPAKLKAAGVTQVWSLRPLPETFGPGERHPRGFLVYRL
;
A
#
# COMPACT_ATOMS: atom_id res chain seq x y z
N ALA A 1 54.78 -15.35 62.26
CA ALA A 1 53.39 -15.78 62.05
C ALA A 1 52.54 -14.53 61.83
N ALA A 2 52.33 -14.15 60.57
CA ALA A 2 51.50 -13.03 60.17
C ALA A 2 50.31 -13.61 59.38
N ALA A 3 49.12 -13.50 59.94
CA ALA A 3 47.88 -13.98 59.34
C ALA A 3 47.39 -12.95 58.32
N LEU A 4 47.37 -13.34 57.04
CA LEU A 4 46.80 -12.59 55.94
C LEU A 4 45.27 -12.53 56.12
N GLY A 5 44.76 -11.34 56.45
CA GLY A 5 43.33 -11.05 56.48
C GLY A 5 42.76 -10.93 55.06
N LEU A 6 42.22 -12.02 54.55
CA LEU A 6 41.37 -12.01 53.36
C LEU A 6 39.95 -11.60 53.79
N THR A 7 39.54 -10.39 53.42
CA THR A 7 38.16 -9.92 53.58
C THR A 7 37.24 -10.67 52.62
N PRO A 8 36.21 -11.39 53.11
CA PRO A 8 35.23 -12.08 52.25
C PRO A 8 34.21 -11.07 51.74
N GLY A 9 34.52 -10.37 50.64
CA GLY A 9 33.68 -9.27 50.14
C GLY A 9 33.38 -9.24 48.64
N GLU A 10 34.11 -9.94 47.78
CA GLU A 10 34.06 -9.70 46.31
C GLU A 10 33.54 -10.90 45.49
N GLY A 11 32.66 -11.72 46.07
CA GLY A 11 32.22 -12.98 45.45
C GLY A 11 30.85 -12.98 44.74
N ARG A 12 30.16 -11.84 44.61
CA ARG A 12 28.74 -11.83 44.18
C ARG A 12 28.38 -10.84 43.06
N GLN A 13 29.31 -10.54 42.16
CA GLN A 13 29.05 -9.58 41.06
C GLN A 13 29.08 -10.18 39.65
N GLY A 14 28.99 -11.51 39.52
CA GLY A 14 29.09 -12.20 38.21
C GLY A 14 27.85 -12.93 37.74
N ARG A 15 26.73 -12.92 38.47
CA ARG A 15 25.59 -13.82 38.20
C ARG A 15 24.24 -13.10 38.26
N SER A 16 23.96 -12.15 37.35
CA SER A 16 22.57 -11.61 37.28
C SER A 16 22.12 -10.92 35.99
N ASP A 17 22.84 -10.99 34.86
CA ASP A 17 22.37 -10.31 33.62
C ASP A 17 21.84 -11.22 32.51
N GLY A 18 22.11 -12.53 32.58
CA GLY A 18 21.64 -13.48 31.55
C GLY A 18 20.12 -13.51 31.39
N TRP A 19 19.37 -13.34 32.48
CA TRP A 19 17.90 -13.30 32.43
C TRP A 19 17.37 -12.00 31.78
N LYS A 20 18.11 -10.88 31.89
CA LYS A 20 17.74 -9.61 31.25
C LYS A 20 17.85 -9.71 29.72
N VAL A 21 18.92 -10.35 29.24
CA VAL A 21 19.12 -10.62 27.80
C VAL A 21 18.04 -11.57 27.29
N ALA A 22 17.71 -12.62 28.04
CA ALA A 22 16.64 -13.56 27.68
C ALA A 22 15.26 -12.88 27.64
N ALA A 23 14.94 -12.02 28.62
CA ALA A 23 13.69 -11.25 28.65
C ALA A 23 13.59 -10.29 27.47
N LEU A 24 14.69 -9.63 27.10
CA LEU A 24 14.76 -8.74 25.93
C LEU A 24 14.50 -9.51 24.63
N ALA A 25 15.12 -10.68 24.48
CA ALA A 25 14.96 -11.52 23.29
C ALA A 25 13.54 -12.05 23.15
N VAL A 26 12.89 -12.45 24.26
CA VAL A 26 11.48 -12.87 24.26
C VAL A 26 10.56 -11.71 23.90
N ALA A 27 10.77 -10.52 24.46
CA ALA A 27 9.99 -9.34 24.11
C ALA A 27 10.12 -9.00 22.61
N PHE A 28 11.34 -9.08 22.06
CA PHE A 28 11.58 -8.85 20.63
C PHE A 28 10.92 -9.91 19.74
N ALA A 29 10.98 -11.18 20.14
CA ALA A 29 10.32 -12.28 19.43
C ALA A 29 8.79 -12.14 19.43
N LEU A 30 8.20 -11.74 20.56
CA LEU A 30 6.75 -11.48 20.66
C LEU A 30 6.33 -10.27 19.82
N MET A 31 7.14 -9.19 19.80
CA MET A 31 6.90 -8.04 18.92
C MET A 31 6.95 -8.44 17.44
N ALA A 32 7.99 -9.18 17.03
CA ALA A 32 8.12 -9.66 15.65
C ALA A 32 6.95 -10.59 15.27
N ALA A 33 6.55 -11.50 16.16
CA ALA A 33 5.41 -12.38 15.93
C ALA A 33 4.10 -11.61 15.76
N GLY A 34 3.86 -10.55 16.55
CA GLY A 34 2.65 -9.75 16.41
C GLY A 34 2.62 -8.85 15.18
N VAL A 35 3.78 -8.35 14.72
CA VAL A 35 3.87 -7.67 13.42
C VAL A 35 3.53 -8.64 12.29
N VAL A 36 4.12 -9.85 12.30
CA VAL A 36 3.85 -10.89 11.31
C VAL A 36 2.38 -11.36 11.35
N TRP A 37 1.78 -11.46 12.53
CA TRP A 37 0.37 -11.82 12.68
C TRP A 37 -0.57 -10.69 12.23
N GLY A 38 -0.17 -9.43 12.43
CA GLY A 38 -0.90 -8.26 11.95
C GLY A 38 -0.90 -8.10 10.43
N GLU A 39 0.05 -8.74 9.75
CA GLU A 39 0.22 -8.72 8.29
C GLU A 39 -0.63 -9.77 7.55
N GLU A 40 -1.47 -10.57 8.23
CA GLU A 40 -2.39 -11.45 7.50
C GLU A 40 -3.26 -10.62 6.54
N PRO A 41 -3.23 -10.96 5.22
CA PRO A 41 -3.95 -10.19 4.23
C PRO A 41 -5.44 -10.24 4.57
N TYR A 42 -6.06 -9.06 4.61
CA TYR A 42 -7.50 -8.87 4.81
C TYR A 42 -8.30 -10.04 4.24
N PRO A 43 -9.22 -10.68 4.97
CA PRO A 43 -10.22 -11.52 4.34
C PRO A 43 -10.96 -10.68 3.30
N ALA A 44 -11.03 -11.16 2.06
CA ALA A 44 -11.80 -10.54 0.98
C ALA A 44 -13.29 -10.63 1.26
N GLY A 45 -13.86 -9.59 1.87
CA GLY A 45 -15.31 -9.43 1.89
C GLY A 45 -15.93 -8.71 3.09
N LEU A 46 -15.33 -7.65 3.64
CA LEU A 46 -16.12 -6.76 4.51
C LEU A 46 -16.99 -5.88 3.60
N PRO A 47 -18.33 -5.98 3.66
CA PRO A 47 -19.23 -5.19 2.81
C PRO A 47 -19.11 -3.69 3.13
N ASP A 48 -19.30 -2.85 2.12
CA ASP A 48 -19.25 -1.37 2.17
C ASP A 48 -20.22 -0.72 3.18
N SER A 49 -21.08 -1.51 3.84
CA SER A 49 -22.12 -1.08 4.77
C SER A 49 -21.70 -1.12 6.25
N HIS A 50 -20.44 -1.39 6.58
CA HIS A 50 -20.05 -1.41 7.99
C HIS A 50 -20.21 -0.01 8.63
N PRO A 51 -21.02 0.13 9.70
CA PRO A 51 -21.10 1.38 10.43
C PRO A 51 -19.72 1.75 10.94
N ALA A 52 -19.41 3.06 11.04
CA ALA A 52 -18.09 3.56 11.44
C ALA A 52 -17.53 2.85 12.69
N GLU A 53 -18.41 2.42 13.58
CA GLU A 53 -18.13 1.62 14.78
C GLU A 53 -17.40 0.29 14.51
N ALA A 54 -17.71 -0.43 13.43
CA ALA A 54 -17.04 -1.68 13.08
C ALA A 54 -15.61 -1.44 12.57
N ILE A 55 -15.41 -0.39 11.77
CA ILE A 55 -14.08 0.06 11.33
C ILE A 55 -13.25 0.48 12.55
N TRP A 56 -13.84 1.26 13.46
CA TRP A 56 -13.19 1.65 14.71
C TRP A 56 -12.81 0.46 15.57
N MET A 57 -13.67 -0.55 15.70
CA MET A 57 -13.39 -1.71 16.54
C MET A 57 -12.32 -2.62 15.99
N GLU A 58 -12.22 -2.75 14.67
CA GLU A 58 -11.17 -3.55 14.03
C GLU A 58 -9.81 -2.82 14.03
N VAL A 59 -9.81 -1.51 13.76
CA VAL A 59 -8.64 -0.65 13.93
C VAL A 59 -8.19 -0.66 15.38
N PHE A 60 -9.13 -0.61 16.34
CA PHE A 60 -8.82 -0.69 17.76
C PHE A 60 -8.30 -2.06 18.16
N ALA A 61 -8.83 -3.17 17.64
CA ALA A 61 -8.34 -4.52 17.95
C ALA A 61 -6.92 -4.79 17.41
N ARG A 62 -6.63 -4.35 16.16
CA ARG A 62 -5.27 -4.44 15.60
C ARG A 62 -4.30 -3.55 16.36
N ASN A 63 -4.67 -2.29 16.60
CA ASN A 63 -3.85 -1.37 17.38
C ASN A 63 -3.73 -1.82 18.84
N ALA A 64 -4.73 -2.44 19.45
CA ALA A 64 -4.64 -2.99 20.81
C ALA A 64 -3.64 -4.15 20.89
N THR A 65 -3.52 -4.94 19.82
CA THR A 65 -2.49 -5.99 19.74
C THR A 65 -1.09 -5.36 19.63
N THR A 66 -0.91 -4.37 18.75
CA THR A 66 0.36 -3.65 18.60
C THR A 66 0.72 -2.86 19.87
N VAL A 67 -0.21 -2.11 20.44
CA VAL A 67 -0.08 -1.35 21.71
C VAL A 67 0.18 -2.31 22.86
N GLY A 68 -0.48 -3.46 22.91
CA GLY A 68 -0.24 -4.51 23.89
C GLY A 68 1.20 -5.01 23.84
N LEU A 69 1.72 -5.30 22.64
CA LEU A 69 3.10 -5.74 22.44
C LEU A 69 4.14 -4.67 22.79
N TRP A 70 3.88 -3.41 22.45
CA TRP A 70 4.74 -2.29 22.87
C TRP A 70 4.68 -2.06 24.39
N GLY A 71 3.51 -2.24 25.00
CA GLY A 71 3.35 -2.23 26.47
C GLY A 71 4.15 -3.34 27.14
N PHE A 72 4.11 -4.57 26.60
CA PHE A 72 4.93 -5.68 27.07
C PHE A 72 6.43 -5.45 26.88
N ALA A 73 6.85 -4.89 25.74
CA ALA A 73 8.25 -4.53 25.50
C ALA A 73 8.73 -3.45 26.46
N ALA A 74 7.93 -2.42 26.73
CA ALA A 74 8.22 -1.39 27.72
C ALA A 74 8.34 -1.97 29.14
N LEU A 75 7.45 -2.91 29.52
CA LEU A 75 7.52 -3.61 30.81
C LEU A 75 8.74 -4.55 30.90
N ALA A 76 9.13 -5.21 29.82
CA ALA A 76 10.34 -6.05 29.76
C ALA A 76 11.63 -5.22 29.84
N LEU A 77 11.59 -3.98 29.34
CA LEU A 77 12.71 -3.03 29.41
C LEU A 77 12.77 -2.28 30.75
N ALA A 78 11.65 -2.15 31.48
CA ALA A 78 11.56 -1.41 32.73
C ALA A 78 12.64 -1.78 33.79
N PRO A 79 13.00 -3.06 34.02
CA PRO A 79 14.06 -3.43 34.97
C PRO A 79 15.46 -3.01 34.53
N ILE A 80 15.69 -2.84 33.22
CA ILE A 80 16.99 -2.46 32.63
C ILE A 80 17.21 -0.94 32.78
N VAL A 81 16.12 -0.16 32.75
CA VAL A 81 16.15 1.30 32.89
C VAL A 81 15.74 1.80 34.28
N TRP A 82 15.43 0.91 35.22
CA TRP A 82 15.01 1.26 36.59
C TRP A 82 16.00 2.19 37.30
N ASP A 83 17.30 1.93 37.15
CA ASP A 83 18.37 2.76 37.74
C ASP A 83 18.76 3.97 36.87
N ARG A 84 18.05 4.19 35.75
CA ARG A 84 18.32 5.27 34.78
C ARG A 84 17.05 6.03 34.46
N PRO A 85 16.61 6.94 35.35
CA PRO A 85 15.31 7.62 35.25
C PRO A 85 15.13 8.36 33.91
N ARG A 86 16.18 8.96 33.35
CA ARG A 86 16.11 9.62 32.03
C ARG A 86 15.81 8.65 30.88
N ALA A 87 16.38 7.44 30.94
CA ALA A 87 16.16 6.42 29.92
C ALA A 87 14.77 5.78 30.05
N ALA A 88 14.26 5.64 31.28
CA ALA A 88 12.89 5.22 31.54
C ALA A 88 11.86 6.20 30.96
N TRP A 89 12.05 7.51 31.17
CA TRP A 89 11.20 8.55 30.58
C TRP A 89 11.25 8.58 29.05
N ALA A 90 12.44 8.38 28.46
CA ALA A 90 12.57 8.31 27.00
C ALA A 90 11.84 7.09 26.41
N LEU A 91 11.94 5.93 27.06
CA LEU A 91 11.23 4.71 26.66
C LEU A 91 9.71 4.84 26.81
N ALA A 92 9.24 5.40 27.91
CA ALA A 92 7.82 5.67 28.12
C ALA A 92 7.28 6.67 27.08
N GLY A 93 8.03 7.74 26.80
CA GLY A 93 7.71 8.70 25.75
C GLY A 93 7.62 8.07 24.37
N TYR A 94 8.58 7.20 24.01
CA TYR A 94 8.56 6.47 22.75
C TYR A 94 7.38 5.49 22.65
N ALA A 95 7.14 4.69 23.71
CA ALA A 95 6.06 3.72 23.76
C ALA A 95 4.67 4.38 23.67
N LEU A 96 4.53 5.64 24.10
CA LEU A 96 3.30 6.41 23.96
C LEU A 96 3.21 7.12 22.60
N ALA A 97 4.30 7.77 22.16
CA ALA A 97 4.31 8.58 20.95
C ALA A 97 4.18 7.73 19.67
N PHE A 98 4.80 6.54 19.64
CA PHE A 98 4.77 5.67 18.47
C PHE A 98 3.35 5.20 18.08
N PRO A 99 2.54 4.60 18.98
CA PRO A 99 1.17 4.21 18.62
C PRO A 99 0.26 5.40 18.34
N VAL A 100 0.50 6.57 18.94
CA VAL A 100 -0.21 7.80 18.56
C VAL A 100 0.15 8.20 17.13
N ALA A 101 1.44 8.22 16.77
CA ALA A 101 1.88 8.53 15.41
C ALA A 101 1.35 7.50 14.39
N ALA A 102 1.46 6.20 14.71
CA ALA A 102 0.96 5.11 13.88
C ALA A 102 -0.57 5.16 13.73
N GLY A 103 -1.29 5.40 14.82
CA GLY A 103 -2.75 5.57 14.82
C GLY A 103 -3.18 6.76 13.99
N VAL A 104 -2.52 7.92 14.14
CA VAL A 104 -2.77 9.11 13.31
C VAL A 104 -2.50 8.81 11.83
N THR A 105 -1.45 8.08 11.49
CA THR A 105 -1.21 7.67 10.10
C THR A 105 -2.25 6.68 9.58
N ALA A 106 -2.83 5.83 10.43
CA ALA A 106 -3.93 4.93 10.05
C ALA A 106 -5.24 5.69 9.80
N LEU A 107 -5.42 6.87 10.40
CA LEU A 107 -6.53 7.77 10.08
C LEU A 107 -6.36 8.46 8.72
N VAL A 108 -5.13 8.54 8.21
CA VAL A 108 -4.89 9.01 6.85
C VAL A 108 -5.24 7.87 5.90
N ARG A 109 -6.45 7.90 5.34
CA ARG A 109 -6.89 6.94 4.31
C ARG A 109 -6.01 7.11 3.07
N THR A 110 -4.96 6.30 2.94
CA THR A 110 -4.02 6.31 1.82
C THR A 110 -4.56 5.61 0.57
N GLY A 111 -5.64 4.83 0.72
CA GLY A 111 -6.34 4.17 -0.38
C GLY A 111 -7.40 3.21 0.14
N ASP A 112 -8.15 2.61 -0.77
CA ASP A 112 -9.12 1.54 -0.45
C ASP A 112 -8.77 0.30 -1.28
N PRO A 113 -8.11 -0.72 -0.71
CA PRO A 113 -7.66 -1.89 -1.48
C PRO A 113 -8.80 -2.74 -2.03
N SER A 114 -10.07 -2.45 -1.70
CA SER A 114 -11.23 -3.14 -2.29
C SER A 114 -11.25 -3.08 -3.81
N PHE A 115 -10.65 -2.06 -4.45
CA PHE A 115 -10.56 -1.98 -5.92
C PHE A 115 -9.80 -3.17 -6.54
N LEU A 116 -8.92 -3.85 -5.79
CA LEU A 116 -8.22 -5.05 -6.23
C LEU A 116 -9.12 -6.30 -6.24
N ARG A 117 -10.23 -6.27 -5.49
CA ARG A 117 -11.13 -7.41 -5.27
C ARG A 117 -12.36 -7.32 -6.14
N THR A 118 -12.82 -6.11 -6.42
CA THR A 118 -14.05 -5.90 -7.18
C THR A 118 -13.75 -5.84 -8.68
N ARG A 119 -13.82 -7.00 -9.34
CA ARG A 119 -13.78 -7.09 -10.81
C ARG A 119 -14.75 -6.07 -11.41
N ILE A 120 -14.29 -5.31 -12.39
CA ILE A 120 -15.16 -4.39 -13.14
C ILE A 120 -16.05 -5.25 -14.04
N GLU A 121 -17.35 -5.14 -13.86
CA GLU A 121 -18.34 -5.84 -14.67
C GLU A 121 -18.25 -5.41 -16.14
N GLY A 122 -18.69 -6.27 -17.05
CA GLY A 122 -18.69 -5.97 -18.49
C GLY A 122 -17.35 -6.16 -19.20
N VAL A 123 -16.31 -6.67 -18.53
CA VAL A 123 -15.04 -7.10 -19.15
C VAL A 123 -14.98 -8.62 -19.23
N GLY A 124 -14.98 -9.15 -20.45
CA GLY A 124 -14.82 -10.57 -20.74
C GLY A 124 -13.34 -11.02 -20.74
N PRO A 125 -13.04 -12.33 -20.63
CA PRO A 125 -11.67 -12.86 -20.64
C PRO A 125 -10.85 -12.53 -21.90
N GLY A 126 -11.52 -12.29 -23.03
CA GLY A 126 -10.90 -11.93 -24.30
C GLY A 126 -10.77 -10.43 -24.54
N ASP A 127 -11.38 -9.60 -23.69
CA ASP A 127 -11.40 -8.16 -23.92
C ASP A 127 -10.02 -7.53 -23.73
N LEU A 128 -9.69 -6.61 -24.62
CA LEU A 128 -8.56 -5.70 -24.49
C LEU A 128 -9.12 -4.30 -24.33
N VAL A 129 -8.84 -3.68 -23.18
CA VAL A 129 -9.37 -2.38 -22.81
C VAL A 129 -8.31 -1.30 -23.06
N ALA A 130 -8.72 -0.22 -23.71
CA ALA A 130 -7.93 1.00 -23.83
C ALA A 130 -8.43 2.03 -22.81
N ILE A 131 -7.59 2.40 -21.86
CA ILE A 131 -7.96 3.37 -20.84
C ILE A 131 -7.39 4.73 -21.20
N VAL A 132 -8.28 5.69 -21.47
CA VAL A 132 -7.90 7.04 -21.83
C VAL A 132 -7.52 7.82 -20.59
N ASN A 133 -6.26 8.23 -20.56
CA ASN A 133 -5.72 9.15 -19.57
C ASN A 133 -5.15 10.38 -20.29
N GLU A 134 -5.24 11.56 -19.66
CA GLU A 134 -4.76 12.81 -20.26
C GLU A 134 -3.46 13.28 -19.61
N HIS A 135 -3.56 13.64 -18.34
CA HIS A 135 -2.49 14.33 -17.64
C HIS A 135 -2.05 13.54 -16.41
N TRP A 136 -0.77 13.20 -16.39
CA TRP A 136 -0.09 12.63 -15.24
C TRP A 136 1.01 13.59 -14.82
N SER A 137 1.02 13.98 -13.55
CA SER A 137 2.04 14.88 -12.99
C SER A 137 2.46 14.38 -11.61
N PHE A 138 3.69 14.72 -11.21
CA PHE A 138 4.15 14.49 -9.84
C PHE A 138 3.63 15.53 -8.84
N VAL A 139 3.15 16.68 -9.34
CA VAL A 139 2.72 17.81 -8.52
C VAL A 139 1.20 17.93 -8.61
N GLY A 140 0.51 17.37 -7.62
CA GLY A 140 -0.95 17.35 -7.54
C GLY A 140 -1.54 15.96 -7.77
N ARG A 141 -2.85 15.83 -7.55
CA ARG A 141 -3.55 14.55 -7.72
C ARG A 141 -3.85 14.31 -9.20
N PRO A 142 -3.25 13.29 -9.85
CA PRO A 142 -3.57 12.98 -11.24
C PRO A 142 -5.05 12.58 -11.36
N ARG A 143 -5.75 13.15 -12.34
CA ARG A 143 -7.10 12.75 -12.72
C ARG A 143 -6.99 11.66 -13.79
N ALA A 144 -6.83 10.43 -13.36
CA ALA A 144 -6.78 9.24 -14.20
C ALA A 144 -7.94 8.30 -13.86
N LEU A 145 -8.52 7.64 -14.87
CA LEU A 145 -9.59 6.66 -14.63
C LEU A 145 -9.03 5.45 -13.87
N MET A 146 -7.97 4.89 -14.43
CA MET A 146 -7.18 3.83 -13.84
C MET A 146 -5.73 4.29 -13.89
N PRO A 147 -5.12 4.60 -12.73
CA PRO A 147 -3.69 4.80 -12.63
C PRO A 147 -2.90 3.61 -13.21
N PRO A 148 -1.64 3.82 -13.60
CA PRO A 148 -0.75 2.75 -14.07
C PRO A 148 -0.74 1.55 -13.10
N ASN A 149 -0.65 0.35 -13.64
CA ASN A 149 -0.77 -0.95 -12.96
C ASN A 149 -2.12 -1.27 -12.31
N THR A 150 -3.06 -0.32 -12.17
CA THR A 150 -4.35 -0.64 -11.54
C THR A 150 -5.22 -1.53 -12.41
N ALA A 151 -5.17 -1.36 -13.74
CA ALA A 151 -5.87 -2.28 -14.65
C ALA A 151 -5.32 -3.71 -14.53
N ALA A 152 -3.99 -3.87 -14.57
CA ALA A 152 -3.33 -5.16 -14.37
C ALA A 152 -3.66 -5.77 -13.00
N ALA A 153 -3.65 -4.95 -11.94
CA ALA A 153 -4.00 -5.39 -10.59
C ALA A 153 -5.48 -5.79 -10.45
N SER A 154 -6.37 -5.23 -11.26
CA SER A 154 -7.78 -5.63 -11.38
C SER A 154 -8.02 -6.77 -12.39
N GLY A 155 -6.95 -7.37 -12.94
CA GLY A 155 -7.05 -8.46 -13.92
C GLY A 155 -7.60 -8.03 -15.29
N ILE A 156 -7.56 -6.73 -15.59
CA ILE A 156 -7.99 -6.16 -16.87
C ILE A 156 -6.80 -6.13 -17.81
N ARG A 157 -6.97 -6.70 -19.01
CA ARG A 157 -5.97 -6.60 -20.07
C ARG A 157 -6.05 -5.21 -20.69
N GLU A 158 -5.00 -4.43 -20.50
CA GLU A 158 -4.90 -3.05 -20.98
C GLU A 158 -3.89 -2.94 -22.13
N LEU A 159 -4.11 -1.97 -23.03
CA LEU A 159 -3.13 -1.58 -24.06
C LEU A 159 -1.97 -0.72 -23.49
N GLY A 160 -2.23 0.07 -22.44
CA GLY A 160 -1.25 0.88 -21.75
C GLY A 160 -0.38 0.09 -20.76
N GLY A 161 0.60 0.75 -20.14
CA GLY A 161 1.48 0.12 -19.16
C GLY A 161 2.79 0.87 -18.94
N TYR A 162 3.79 0.17 -18.40
CA TYR A 162 5.14 0.70 -18.27
C TYR A 162 5.97 0.36 -19.51
N ASP A 163 6.71 1.33 -20.02
CA ASP A 163 7.57 1.14 -21.20
C ASP A 163 8.62 0.03 -21.00
N SER A 164 9.13 -0.13 -19.78
CA SER A 164 10.07 -1.19 -19.37
C SER A 164 9.47 -2.59 -19.39
N LEU A 165 8.14 -2.71 -19.34
CA LEU A 165 7.41 -3.97 -19.42
C LEU A 165 6.80 -4.18 -20.81
N MET A 166 6.91 -3.18 -21.70
CA MET A 166 6.39 -3.22 -23.05
C MET A 166 7.53 -3.52 -24.03
N ARG A 167 7.22 -4.31 -25.06
CA ARG A 167 8.13 -4.42 -26.20
C ARG A 167 8.16 -3.08 -26.93
N ARG A 168 9.33 -2.72 -27.48
CA ARG A 168 9.54 -1.47 -28.21
C ARG A 168 8.51 -1.24 -29.31
N GLU A 169 8.14 -2.31 -30.02
CA GLU A 169 7.16 -2.27 -31.11
C GLU A 169 5.76 -1.93 -30.61
N VAL A 170 5.40 -2.38 -29.40
CA VAL A 170 4.10 -2.08 -28.78
C VAL A 170 4.05 -0.60 -28.39
N LYS A 171 5.13 -0.06 -27.80
CA LYS A 171 5.23 1.37 -27.50
C LYS A 171 5.15 2.23 -28.77
N ALA A 172 5.91 1.87 -29.81
CA ALA A 172 5.87 2.58 -31.08
C ALA A 172 4.47 2.54 -31.73
N ARG A 173 3.79 1.39 -31.66
CA ARG A 173 2.40 1.27 -32.15
C ARG A 173 1.43 2.11 -31.33
N LEU A 174 1.62 2.20 -30.02
CA LEU A 174 0.81 3.05 -29.15
C LEU A 174 1.03 4.54 -29.44
N ASP A 175 2.26 4.96 -29.75
CA ASP A 175 2.56 6.33 -30.19
C ASP A 175 1.86 6.64 -31.52
N GLU A 176 1.88 5.68 -32.45
CA GLU A 176 1.20 5.80 -33.75
C GLU A 176 -0.33 5.84 -33.63
N ILE A 177 -0.90 5.09 -32.66
CA ILE A 177 -2.32 5.14 -32.31
C ILE A 177 -2.68 6.52 -31.75
N ASN A 178 -1.86 7.06 -30.86
CA ASN A 178 -2.10 8.35 -30.22
C ASN A 178 -1.85 9.56 -31.14
N GLY A 179 -1.06 9.36 -32.20
CA GLY A 179 -0.55 10.44 -33.06
C GLY A 179 0.50 11.32 -32.37
N GLN A 180 1.00 10.90 -31.21
CA GLN A 180 1.96 11.61 -30.36
C GLN A 180 2.61 10.63 -29.39
N ASP A 181 3.61 11.08 -28.64
CA ASP A 181 4.22 10.26 -27.57
C ASP A 181 3.15 9.84 -26.54
N SER A 182 3.02 8.52 -26.35
CA SER A 182 2.14 7.93 -25.35
C SER A 182 2.62 8.18 -23.92
N SER A 183 3.91 8.45 -23.73
CA SER A 183 4.46 8.77 -22.42
C SER A 183 4.23 10.24 -22.05
N PRO A 184 3.76 10.56 -20.83
CA PRO A 184 3.66 11.95 -20.38
C PRO A 184 5.05 12.52 -20.14
N ALA A 185 5.24 13.82 -20.42
CA ALA A 185 6.53 14.48 -20.22
C ALA A 185 7.05 14.41 -18.77
N ALA A 186 6.14 14.43 -17.80
CA ALA A 186 6.51 14.33 -16.39
C ALA A 186 6.99 12.91 -16.01
N ASN A 187 6.57 11.86 -16.71
CA ASN A 187 6.93 10.49 -16.36
C ASN A 187 7.07 9.62 -17.61
N GLY A 188 8.28 9.61 -18.18
CA GLY A 188 8.58 8.91 -19.44
C GLY A 188 8.32 7.41 -19.41
N ASN A 189 8.29 6.79 -18.24
CA ASN A 189 8.24 5.34 -18.10
C ASN A 189 6.81 4.76 -18.17
N ILE A 190 5.79 5.60 -18.38
CA ILE A 190 4.38 5.20 -18.34
C ILE A 190 3.73 5.56 -19.67
N ALA A 191 3.23 4.57 -20.40
CA ALA A 191 2.55 4.76 -21.67
C ALA A 191 1.04 4.56 -21.51
N PHE A 192 0.24 5.52 -21.96
CA PHE A 192 -1.22 5.41 -21.95
C PHE A 192 -1.87 5.87 -23.25
N VAL A 193 -3.12 5.46 -23.44
CA VAL A 193 -3.97 5.91 -24.55
C VAL A 193 -4.41 7.35 -24.27
N LYS A 194 -4.25 8.23 -25.26
CA LYS A 194 -4.61 9.66 -25.17
C LYS A 194 -6.01 9.89 -25.76
N PRO A 195 -6.70 11.00 -25.45
CA PRO A 195 -7.97 11.32 -26.09
C PRO A 195 -7.87 11.54 -27.60
N THR A 196 -6.67 11.82 -28.12
CA THR A 196 -6.38 11.97 -29.54
C THR A 196 -6.19 10.64 -30.28
N ALA A 197 -6.33 9.51 -29.58
CA ALA A 197 -6.11 8.20 -30.17
C ALA A 197 -7.08 7.94 -31.34
N ASP A 198 -6.57 7.26 -32.37
CA ASP A 198 -7.35 6.85 -33.52
C ASP A 198 -8.16 5.58 -33.19
N PRO A 199 -9.51 5.65 -33.14
CA PRO A 199 -10.35 4.50 -32.81
C PRO A 199 -10.22 3.35 -33.82
N ALA A 200 -9.96 3.64 -35.11
CA ALA A 200 -9.77 2.59 -36.10
C ALA A 200 -8.46 1.81 -35.85
N LYS A 201 -7.39 2.50 -35.44
CA LYS A 201 -6.13 1.85 -35.07
C LYS A 201 -6.23 1.09 -33.74
N LEU A 202 -6.99 1.60 -32.78
CA LEU A 202 -7.29 0.88 -31.53
C LEU A 202 -8.01 -0.44 -31.84
N LYS A 203 -9.05 -0.39 -32.68
CA LYS A 203 -9.77 -1.59 -33.13
C LYS A 203 -8.86 -2.57 -33.85
N ALA A 204 -7.99 -2.09 -34.75
CA ALA A 204 -7.01 -2.92 -35.44
C ALA A 204 -5.96 -3.54 -34.50
N ALA A 205 -5.69 -2.92 -33.35
CA ALA A 205 -4.85 -3.47 -32.29
C ALA A 205 -5.58 -4.50 -31.40
N GLY A 206 -6.85 -4.81 -31.70
CA GLY A 206 -7.67 -5.78 -30.97
C GLY A 206 -8.36 -5.20 -29.74
N VAL A 207 -8.38 -3.88 -29.57
CA VAL A 207 -9.12 -3.23 -28.48
C VAL A 207 -10.61 -3.41 -28.70
N THR A 208 -11.30 -3.95 -27.70
CA THR A 208 -12.75 -4.17 -27.74
C THR A 208 -13.52 -3.07 -27.02
N GLN A 209 -12.88 -2.40 -26.06
CA GLN A 209 -13.50 -1.33 -25.27
C GLN A 209 -12.53 -0.18 -25.03
N VAL A 210 -13.03 1.04 -25.07
CA VAL A 210 -12.30 2.25 -24.67
C VAL A 210 -13.01 2.86 -23.47
N TRP A 211 -12.26 3.17 -22.41
CA TRP A 211 -12.80 3.74 -21.19
C TRP A 211 -12.27 5.14 -20.96
N SER A 212 -13.13 6.06 -20.52
CA SER A 212 -12.74 7.46 -20.27
C SER A 212 -13.55 8.09 -19.14
N LEU A 213 -12.93 9.02 -18.40
CA LEU A 213 -13.63 9.88 -17.44
C LEU A 213 -14.43 10.99 -18.11
N ARG A 214 -14.10 11.33 -19.36
CA ARG A 214 -14.73 12.42 -20.12
C ARG A 214 -15.23 11.94 -21.47
N PRO A 215 -16.26 12.58 -22.02
CA PRO A 215 -16.70 12.30 -23.38
C PRO A 215 -15.52 12.39 -24.36
N LEU A 216 -15.33 11.33 -25.15
CA LEU A 216 -14.40 11.28 -26.27
C LEU A 216 -15.06 11.85 -27.54
N PRO A 217 -14.28 12.21 -28.56
CA PRO A 217 -14.81 12.65 -29.85
C PRO A 217 -15.80 11.65 -30.46
N GLU A 218 -16.72 12.15 -31.29
CA GLU A 218 -17.77 11.33 -31.94
C GLU A 218 -17.22 10.18 -32.79
N THR A 219 -15.95 10.24 -33.20
CA THR A 219 -15.25 9.16 -33.92
C THR A 219 -15.18 7.85 -33.13
N PHE A 220 -15.32 7.88 -31.81
CA PHE A 220 -15.40 6.69 -30.95
C PHE A 220 -16.82 6.10 -30.86
N GLY A 221 -17.82 6.76 -31.45
CA GLY A 221 -19.23 6.37 -31.35
C GLY A 221 -19.87 6.77 -30.01
N PRO A 222 -21.09 6.28 -29.74
CA PRO A 222 -21.80 6.60 -28.50
C PRO A 222 -21.14 5.94 -27.29
N GLY A 223 -20.85 6.72 -26.26
CA GLY A 223 -20.33 6.22 -24.99
C GLY A 223 -21.47 5.85 -24.03
N GLU A 224 -21.42 4.65 -23.46
CA GLU A 224 -22.33 4.21 -22.41
C GLU A 224 -21.78 4.59 -21.03
N ARG A 225 -22.63 5.08 -20.14
CA ARG A 225 -22.22 5.40 -18.77
C ARG A 225 -22.19 4.14 -17.92
N HIS A 226 -21.00 3.78 -17.44
CA HIS A 226 -20.82 2.69 -16.49
C HIS A 226 -21.30 3.10 -15.09
N PRO A 227 -21.86 2.18 -14.26
CA PRO A 227 -22.32 2.48 -12.91
C PRO A 227 -21.27 3.13 -12.00
N ARG A 228 -19.99 2.84 -12.24
CA ARG A 228 -18.85 3.45 -11.52
C ARG A 228 -18.48 4.87 -12.00
N GLY A 229 -19.29 5.48 -12.86
CA GLY A 229 -19.19 6.90 -13.22
C GLY A 229 -18.26 7.26 -14.38
N PHE A 230 -17.73 6.27 -15.11
CA PHE A 230 -16.94 6.48 -16.33
C PHE A 230 -17.73 6.10 -17.59
N LEU A 231 -17.20 6.45 -18.76
CA LEU A 231 -17.79 6.14 -20.06
C LEU A 231 -17.09 4.95 -20.71
N VAL A 232 -17.87 4.08 -21.35
CA VAL A 232 -17.42 2.91 -22.10
C VAL A 232 -17.84 3.07 -23.55
N TYR A 233 -16.87 2.95 -24.46
CA TYR A 233 -17.08 2.95 -25.90
C TYR A 233 -16.72 1.57 -26.43
N ARG A 234 -17.60 0.94 -27.20
CA ARG A 234 -17.34 -0.37 -27.83
C ARG A 234 -16.87 -0.14 -29.26
N LEU A 235 -15.74 -0.77 -29.63
CA LEU A 235 -15.12 -0.62 -30.95
C LEU A 235 -15.52 -1.73 -31.93
#